data_AF-A0A9D7X793-F1
#
_entry.id   AF-A0A9D7X793-F1
#
_cell.length_a   1.000
_cell.length_b   1.000
_cell.length_c   1.000
_cell.angle_alpha   90.00
_cell.angle_beta   90.00
_cell.angle_gamma   90.00
#
_symmetry.space_group_name_H-M   'P 1'
#
loop_
_entity.id
_entity.type
_entity.pdbx_description
1 polymer ?
#
loop_
_entity_poly.entity_id
_entity_poly.type
_entity_poly.pdbx_seq_one_letter_code
_entity_poly.pdbx_strand_id
1 'polypeptide(L)'
;IDAGAASLELKLGSLNPLTYIHYSSGAASLKIRVPKESACKINSESILVSREFNGFNKLGDGVYQTGNYPEGTNKIIIDIESAVSSLKVVRY
;
A
#
# COMPACT_ATOMS: atom_id res chain seq x y z
N ILE A 1 0.83 -8.43 -9.41
CA ILE A 1 -0.37 -9.28 -9.19
C ILE A 1 -1.46 -8.67 -10.04
N ASP A 2 -2.03 -9.46 -10.94
CA ASP A 2 -3.06 -9.00 -11.87
C ASP A 2 -4.37 -9.70 -11.56
N ALA A 3 -5.42 -8.92 -11.28
CA ALA A 3 -6.73 -9.44 -10.95
C ALA A 3 -7.83 -8.59 -11.61
N GLY A 4 -8.76 -9.20 -12.35
CA GLY A 4 -9.83 -8.45 -13.03
C GLY A 4 -10.78 -7.75 -12.06
N ALA A 5 -11.56 -8.54 -11.32
CA ALA A 5 -12.36 -8.07 -10.20
C ALA A 5 -12.24 -9.06 -9.04
N ALA A 6 -11.50 -8.67 -8.00
CA ALA A 6 -11.19 -9.55 -6.88
C ALA A 6 -11.04 -8.79 -5.57
N SER A 7 -11.24 -9.48 -4.45
CA SER A 7 -10.85 -8.98 -3.14
C SER A 7 -9.57 -9.69 -2.70
N LEU A 8 -8.54 -8.93 -2.40
CA LEU A 8 -7.24 -9.45 -1.97
C LEU A 8 -6.91 -8.92 -0.57
N GLU A 9 -6.50 -9.82 0.32
CA GLU A 9 -5.95 -9.46 1.62
C GLU A 9 -4.49 -9.93 1.72
N LEU A 10 -3.56 -8.99 1.93
CA LEU A 10 -2.14 -9.23 2.05
C LEU A 10 -1.66 -8.86 3.46
N LYS A 11 -0.88 -9.74 4.09
CA LYS A 11 -0.19 -9.45 5.35
C LYS A 11 1.30 -9.53 5.12
N LEU A 12 1.99 -8.43 5.35
CA LEU A 12 3.42 -8.30 5.13
C LEU A 12 4.17 -8.54 6.44
N GLY A 13 5.33 -9.18 6.35
CA GLY A 13 6.25 -9.35 7.48
C GLY A 13 7.27 -8.22 7.55
N SER A 14 7.91 -8.08 8.71
CA SER A 14 8.91 -7.04 8.97
C SER A 14 10.35 -7.49 8.80
N LEU A 15 10.59 -8.77 8.51
CA LEU A 15 11.94 -9.35 8.46
C LEU A 15 12.71 -9.02 7.17
N ASN A 16 12.03 -8.55 6.14
CA ASN A 16 12.64 -8.29 4.83
C ASN A 16 13.15 -6.85 4.75
N PRO A 17 14.40 -6.63 4.31
CA PRO A 17 14.97 -5.28 4.15
C PRO A 17 14.25 -4.48 3.06
N LEU A 18 13.78 -5.15 2.00
CA LEU A 18 12.99 -4.54 0.96
C LEU A 18 11.89 -5.51 0.50
N THR A 19 10.66 -5.01 0.47
CA THR A 19 9.50 -5.69 -0.11
C THR A 19 8.88 -4.77 -1.15
N TYR A 20 8.75 -5.25 -2.37
CA TYR A 20 8.12 -4.52 -3.46
C TYR A 20 6.85 -5.24 -3.90
N ILE A 21 5.74 -4.51 -3.94
CA ILE A 21 4.42 -5.04 -4.31
C ILE A 21 3.88 -4.17 -5.43
N HIS A 22 3.61 -4.80 -6.56
CA HIS A 22 2.92 -4.16 -7.67
C HIS A 22 1.56 -4.84 -7.88
N TYR A 23 0.48 -4.06 -7.83
CA TYR A 23 -0.89 -4.52 -7.97
C TYR A 23 -1.61 -3.77 -9.08
N SER A 24 -2.10 -4.51 -10.07
CA SER A 24 -2.93 -3.96 -11.16
C SER A 24 -4.27 -4.71 -11.23
N SER A 25 -5.36 -3.94 -11.40
CA SER A 25 -6.71 -4.49 -11.39
C SER A 25 -7.73 -3.54 -12.03
N GLY A 26 -8.86 -4.09 -12.50
CA GLY A 26 -9.98 -3.30 -13.01
C GLY A 26 -10.86 -2.75 -11.89
N ALA A 27 -11.52 -3.63 -11.14
CA ALA A 27 -12.45 -3.27 -10.06
C ALA A 27 -12.30 -4.22 -8.86
N ALA A 28 -11.51 -3.83 -7.88
CA ALA A 28 -11.11 -4.71 -6.77
C ALA A 28 -11.08 -4.00 -5.42
N SER A 29 -11.11 -4.80 -4.35
CA SER A 29 -10.88 -4.34 -2.97
C SER A 29 -9.56 -4.91 -2.47
N LEU A 30 -8.59 -4.03 -2.20
CA LEU A 30 -7.27 -4.42 -1.70
C LEU A 30 -7.12 -4.02 -0.24
N LYS A 31 -6.80 -5.00 0.61
CA LYS A 31 -6.50 -4.78 2.02
C LYS A 31 -5.09 -5.24 2.34
N ILE A 32 -4.25 -4.32 2.77
CA ILE A 32 -2.85 -4.62 3.10
C ILE A 32 -2.62 -4.35 4.58
N ARG A 33 -2.02 -5.33 5.26
CA ARG A 33 -1.58 -5.24 6.65
C ARG A 33 -0.07 -5.10 6.68
N VAL A 34 0.40 -3.98 7.22
CA VAL A 34 1.81 -3.62 7.31
C VAL A 34 2.21 -3.57 8.78
N PRO A 35 3.34 -4.17 9.19
CA PRO A 35 3.80 -4.07 10.57
C PRO A 35 4.26 -2.63 10.88
N LYS A 36 3.96 -2.12 12.08
CA LYS A 36 4.31 -0.74 12.48
C LYS A 36 5.81 -0.45 12.45
N GLU A 37 6.64 -1.45 12.68
CA GLU A 37 8.10 -1.33 12.69
C GLU A 37 8.70 -1.10 11.29
N SER A 38 8.02 -1.53 10.23
CA SER A 38 8.51 -1.34 8.86
C SER A 38 8.18 0.05 8.31
N ALA A 39 9.09 0.57 7.50
CA ALA A 39 8.90 1.74 6.65
C ALA A 39 8.00 1.34 5.48
N CYS A 40 6.94 2.10 5.19
CA CYS A 40 6.05 1.79 4.06
C CYS A 40 5.78 3.03 3.21
N LYS A 41 5.83 2.85 1.89
CA LYS A 41 5.43 3.81 0.87
C LYS A 41 4.37 3.20 -0.02
N ILE A 42 3.35 3.99 -0.34
CA ILE A 42 2.25 3.63 -1.21
C ILE A 42 2.21 4.65 -2.35
N ASN A 43 2.27 4.18 -3.58
CA ASN A 43 1.98 4.98 -4.77
C ASN A 43 0.62 4.55 -5.32
N SER A 44 -0.33 5.47 -5.34
CA SER A 44 -1.70 5.25 -5.83
C SER A 44 -2.10 6.41 -6.73
N GLU A 45 -1.98 6.21 -8.04
CA GLU A 45 -2.32 7.19 -9.07
C GLU A 45 -3.84 7.31 -9.32
N SER A 46 -4.63 6.50 -8.62
CA SER A 46 -6.05 6.34 -8.90
C SER A 46 -6.91 7.48 -8.33
N ILE A 47 -7.73 8.11 -9.18
CA ILE A 47 -8.50 9.31 -8.81
C ILE A 47 -9.75 8.98 -7.97
N LEU A 48 -10.38 7.81 -8.19
CA LEU A 48 -11.74 7.48 -7.72
C LEU A 48 -11.80 6.50 -6.53
N VAL A 49 -10.70 6.32 -5.81
CA VAL A 49 -10.57 5.20 -4.86
C VAL A 49 -10.77 5.69 -3.42
N SER A 50 -11.60 4.97 -2.65
CA SER A 50 -11.71 5.21 -1.21
C SER A 50 -10.43 4.76 -0.52
N ARG A 51 -9.72 5.69 0.13
CA ARG A 51 -8.40 5.46 0.74
C ARG A 51 -8.47 5.59 2.25
N GLU A 52 -8.16 4.52 2.95
CA GLU A 52 -7.92 4.54 4.39
C GLU A 52 -6.47 4.11 4.66
N PHE A 53 -5.60 5.10 4.92
CA PHE A 53 -4.19 4.89 5.20
C PHE A 53 -3.84 5.39 6.60
N ASN A 54 -4.03 4.53 7.60
CA ASN A 54 -3.83 4.95 8.99
C ASN A 54 -2.34 5.03 9.32
N GLY A 55 -1.89 6.21 9.78
CA GLY A 55 -0.48 6.45 10.11
C GLY A 55 0.44 6.63 8.88
N PHE A 56 -0.14 7.06 7.76
CA PHE A 56 0.58 7.51 6.57
C PHE A 56 0.39 9.01 6.37
N ASN A 57 1.48 9.67 5.99
CA ASN A 57 1.51 11.06 5.56
C ASN A 57 1.39 11.10 4.04
N LYS A 58 0.46 11.91 3.54
CA LYS A 58 0.34 12.19 2.10
C LYS A 58 1.47 13.14 1.70
N LEU A 59 2.28 12.72 0.75
CA LEU A 59 3.39 13.52 0.21
C LEU A 59 2.94 14.44 -0.93
N GLY A 60 2.00 13.99 -1.75
CA GLY A 60 1.59 14.66 -3.00
C GLY A 60 1.41 13.64 -4.11
N ASP A 61 0.67 13.98 -5.17
CA ASP A 61 0.55 13.18 -6.40
C ASP A 61 0.21 11.68 -6.21
N GLY A 62 -0.65 11.37 -5.23
CA GLY A 62 -1.04 9.98 -4.95
C GLY A 62 0.00 9.16 -4.16
N VAL A 63 1.06 9.81 -3.69
CA VAL A 63 2.12 9.18 -2.87
C VAL A 63 1.84 9.37 -1.38
N TYR A 64 1.95 8.27 -0.64
CA TYR A 64 1.78 8.22 0.81
C TYR A 64 2.95 7.47 1.44
N GLN A 65 3.43 7.93 2.59
CA GLN A 65 4.50 7.24 3.30
C GLN A 65 4.30 7.26 4.81
N THR A 66 4.86 6.29 5.48
CA THR A 66 4.93 6.29 6.94
C THR A 66 6.00 7.27 7.44
N GLY A 67 5.83 7.82 8.65
CA GLY A 67 6.82 8.75 9.22
C GLY A 67 8.22 8.14 9.35
N ASN A 68 8.31 6.83 9.59
CA ASN A 68 9.56 6.08 9.66
C ASN A 68 10.14 5.68 8.28
N TYR A 69 9.57 6.12 7.16
CA TYR A 69 10.06 5.75 5.83
C TYR A 69 11.51 6.15 5.51
N PRO A 70 11.99 7.36 5.89
CA PRO A 70 13.37 7.78 5.62
C PRO A 70 14.42 6.94 6.35
N GLU A 71 14.15 6.64 7.63
CA GLU A 71 15.10 6.00 8.55
C GLU A 71 14.92 4.49 8.69
N GLY A 72 13.79 3.94 8.23
CA GLY A 72 13.47 2.53 8.40
C GLY A 72 14.38 1.63 7.57
N THR A 73 14.98 0.65 8.24
CA THR A 73 15.85 -0.37 7.63
C THR A 73 15.08 -1.31 6.71
N ASN A 74 13.84 -1.63 7.09
CA ASN A 74 12.97 -2.56 6.38
C ASN A 74 11.88 -1.78 5.66
N LYS A 75 11.96 -1.73 4.33
CA LYS A 75 11.11 -0.89 3.47
C LYS A 75 10.10 -1.73 2.70
N ILE A 76 8.88 -1.24 2.65
CA ILE A 76 7.77 -1.82 1.91
C ILE A 76 7.30 -0.77 0.91
N ILE A 77 7.31 -1.11 -0.37
CA ILE A 77 6.88 -0.24 -1.46
C ILE A 77 5.69 -0.91 -2.13
N ILE A 78 4.60 -0.16 -2.24
CA ILE A 78 3.33 -0.66 -2.76
C ILE A 78 2.89 0.25 -3.89
N ASP A 79 2.95 -0.28 -5.11
CA ASP A 79 2.55 0.41 -6.33
C ASP A 79 1.23 -0.15 -6.83
N ILE A 80 0.27 0.74 -7.05
CA ILE A 80 -1.11 0.38 -7.39
C ILE A 80 -1.51 1.12 -8.65
N GLU A 81 -1.56 0.37 -9.74
CA GLU A 81 -1.94 0.85 -11.08
C GLU A 81 -3.30 0.27 -11.45
N SER A 82 -4.38 0.90 -10.96
CA SER A 82 -5.73 0.30 -11.05
C SER A 82 -6.85 1.30 -10.79
N ALA A 83 -8.04 1.05 -11.35
CA ALA A 83 -9.28 1.66 -10.89
C ALA A 83 -9.86 0.90 -9.67
N VAL A 84 -9.05 0.65 -8.63
CA VAL A 84 -9.51 -0.11 -7.44
C VAL A 84 -10.69 0.59 -6.77
N SER A 85 -11.76 -0.13 -6.48
CA SER A 85 -12.93 0.45 -5.83
C SER A 85 -12.66 0.83 -4.37
N SER A 86 -11.79 0.08 -3.69
CA SER A 86 -11.41 0.34 -2.30
C SER A 86 -9.98 -0.09 -2.02
N LEU A 87 -9.25 0.75 -1.30
CA LEU A 87 -7.89 0.49 -0.88
C LEU A 87 -7.72 0.82 0.60
N LYS A 88 -7.42 -0.22 1.38
CA LYS A 88 -7.25 -0.11 2.83
C LYS A 88 -5.89 -0.60 3.25
N VAL A 89 -5.11 0.26 3.88
CA VAL A 89 -3.81 -0.10 4.46
C VAL A 89 -3.84 0.11 5.96
N VAL A 90 -3.67 -0.98 6.69
CA VAL A 90 -3.74 -1.00 8.16
C VAL A 90 -2.37 -1.34 8.72
N ARG A 91 -1.93 -0.54 9.69
CA ARG A 91 -0.71 -0.82 10.45
C ARG A 91 -1.03 -1.64 11.69
N TYR A 92 -0.38 -2.80 11.87
CA TYR A 92 -0.54 -3.65 13.05
C TYR A 92 0.66 -3.56 13.99
#